data_AF-A0A538IF36-F1
#
_entry.id   AF-A0A538IF36-F1
#
_cell.length_a   1.000
_cell.length_b   1.000
_cell.length_c   1.000
_cell.angle_alpha   90.00
_cell.angle_beta   90.00
_cell.angle_gamma   90.00
#
_symmetry.space_group_name_H-M   'P 1'
#
loop_
_entity.id
_entity.type
_entity.pdbx_description
1 polymer ?
#
loop_
_entity_poly.entity_id
_entity_poly.type
_entity_poly.pdbx_seq_one_letter_code
_entity_poly.pdbx_strand_id
1 'polypeptide(L)'
;MRTADERRLVDFVAGLGGNASEVARLTGIPRSTIRDWLARPPFDDRPHGASDANPNVPAAEYAYLLGMYLGDGVISHARGRCYRLRITTDASYPGVIAECSTAMQAVVPHNRVSVRRRTGERAVEISAYSNAWPRLFPQHGPGKKHERRIVLAEWQEAIVRQHPRLFLRGLLHADGCRVLNRVNGKSYTRYFFTQVSQDIRDIFCRTCDQLGIVTTSRSRKTVSVARASRVALIDSFVGAKA
;
A
#
# COMPACT_ATOMS: atom_id res chain seq x y z
N MET A 1 20.55 -1.93 27.46
CA MET A 1 19.98 -1.70 26.13
C MET A 1 21.12 -1.25 25.24
N ARG A 2 21.51 -2.03 24.22
CA ARG A 2 22.67 -1.70 23.36
C ARG A 2 22.31 -0.59 22.38
N THR A 3 23.26 0.27 22.05
CA THR A 3 23.08 1.54 21.34
C THR A 3 22.93 1.35 19.82
N ALA A 4 22.33 2.33 19.14
CA ALA A 4 22.22 2.32 17.68
C ALA A 4 23.60 2.38 16.98
N ASP A 5 24.61 2.97 17.64
CA ASP A 5 25.98 3.09 17.14
C ASP A 5 26.71 1.75 17.11
N GLU A 6 26.54 0.93 18.16
CA GLU A 6 27.08 -0.43 18.22
C GLU A 6 26.58 -1.30 17.06
N ARG A 7 25.32 -1.10 16.63
CA ARG A 7 24.73 -1.85 15.52
C ARG A 7 25.20 -1.33 14.16
N ARG A 8 25.31 -0.02 13.98
CA ARG A 8 25.88 0.59 12.76
C ARG A 8 27.30 0.12 12.49
N LEU A 9 28.11 0.00 13.55
CA LEU A 9 29.47 -0.50 13.45
C LEU A 9 29.51 -1.99 13.03
N VAL A 10 28.61 -2.82 13.58
CA VAL A 10 28.45 -4.22 13.17
C VAL A 10 28.10 -4.35 11.69
N ASP A 11 27.13 -3.56 11.21
CA ASP A 11 26.69 -3.58 9.81
C ASP A 11 27.79 -3.10 8.86
N PHE A 12 28.56 -2.08 9.25
CA PHE A 12 29.70 -1.57 8.48
C PHE A 12 30.81 -2.63 8.31
N VAL A 13 31.23 -3.28 9.40
CA VAL A 13 32.28 -4.31 9.35
C VAL A 13 31.81 -5.56 8.60
N ALA A 14 30.55 -5.96 8.77
CA ALA A 14 29.97 -7.07 8.02
C ALA A 14 29.85 -6.75 6.51
N GLY A 15 29.51 -5.51 6.16
CA GLY A 15 29.44 -5.02 4.78
C GLY A 15 30.79 -4.98 4.06
N LEU A 16 31.90 -4.91 4.79
CA LEU A 16 33.27 -5.05 4.28
C LEU A 16 33.71 -6.52 4.10
N GLY A 17 32.81 -7.49 4.30
CA GLY A 17 33.08 -8.93 4.15
C GLY A 17 33.55 -9.61 5.43
N GLY A 18 33.53 -8.92 6.58
CA GLY A 18 33.95 -9.50 7.86
C GLY A 18 32.99 -10.58 8.36
N ASN A 19 33.53 -11.71 8.81
CA ASN A 19 32.70 -12.78 9.39
C ASN A 19 32.30 -12.45 10.85
N ALA A 20 31.23 -13.08 11.35
CA ALA A 20 30.69 -12.78 12.69
C ALA A 20 31.70 -12.90 13.85
N SER A 21 32.79 -13.65 13.67
CA SER A 21 33.87 -13.76 14.67
C SER A 21 34.78 -12.53 14.63
N GLU A 22 35.08 -12.01 13.45
CA GLU A 22 35.88 -10.79 13.25
C GLU A 22 35.14 -9.56 13.76
N VAL A 23 33.84 -9.47 13.45
CA VAL A 23 32.97 -8.40 13.95
C VAL A 23 32.92 -8.44 15.48
N ALA A 24 32.79 -9.63 16.10
CA ALA A 24 32.77 -9.77 17.55
C ALA A 24 34.07 -9.28 18.20
N ARG A 25 35.22 -9.62 17.60
CA ARG A 25 36.54 -9.19 18.06
C ARG A 25 36.72 -7.68 17.97
N LEU A 26 36.23 -7.05 16.89
CA LEU A 26 36.38 -5.61 16.65
C LEU A 26 35.43 -4.75 17.48
N THR A 27 34.23 -5.25 17.73
CA THR A 27 33.16 -4.47 18.39
C THR A 27 32.98 -4.80 19.87
N GLY A 28 33.58 -5.90 20.36
CA GLY A 28 33.35 -6.40 21.73
C GLY A 28 31.95 -6.99 21.95
N ILE A 29 31.11 -7.05 20.91
CA ILE A 29 29.74 -7.56 20.99
C ILE A 29 29.76 -9.09 20.90
N PRO A 30 29.00 -9.82 21.75
CA PRO A 30 28.90 -11.27 21.67
C PRO A 30 28.51 -11.76 20.28
N ARG A 31 29.24 -12.76 19.79
CA ARG A 31 29.03 -13.37 18.47
C ARG A 31 27.60 -13.84 18.23
N SER A 32 26.92 -14.33 19.27
CA SER A 32 25.51 -14.74 19.20
C SER A 32 24.58 -13.56 18.90
N THR A 33 24.83 -12.39 19.49
CA THR A 33 24.08 -11.17 19.21
C THR A 33 24.35 -10.66 17.80
N ILE A 34 25.61 -10.70 17.33
CA ILE A 34 25.94 -10.32 15.95
C ILE A 34 25.24 -11.25 14.96
N ARG A 35 25.23 -12.57 15.20
CA ARG A 35 24.49 -13.53 14.36
C ARG A 35 22.99 -13.23 14.34
N ASP A 36 22.38 -12.96 15.48
CA ASP A 36 20.96 -12.58 15.55
C ASP A 36 20.70 -11.27 14.81
N TRP A 37 21.59 -10.28 14.93
CA TRP A 37 21.49 -9.00 14.24
C TRP A 37 21.64 -9.11 12.72
N LEU A 38 22.55 -9.96 12.23
CA LEU A 38 22.73 -10.23 10.81
C LEU A 38 21.58 -11.06 10.23
N ALA A 39 21.00 -11.97 11.03
CA ALA A 39 19.82 -12.74 10.63
C ALA A 39 18.53 -11.90 10.63
N ARG A 40 18.50 -10.81 11.41
CA ARG A 40 17.36 -9.92 11.59
C ARG A 40 17.80 -8.47 11.47
N PRO A 41 18.20 -8.00 10.26
CA PRO A 41 18.65 -6.63 10.07
C PRO A 41 17.62 -5.64 10.67
N PRO A 42 18.07 -4.54 11.31
CA PRO A 42 17.15 -3.50 11.71
C PRO A 42 16.39 -2.99 10.49
N PHE A 43 15.17 -2.51 10.69
CA PHE A 43 14.48 -1.77 9.65
C PHE A 43 15.36 -0.58 9.29
N ASP A 44 15.67 -0.46 8.01
CA ASP A 44 16.28 0.75 7.50
C ASP A 44 15.23 1.86 7.59
N ASP A 45 15.40 2.77 8.55
CA ASP A 45 14.60 4.02 8.64
C ASP A 45 14.96 4.99 7.51
N ARG A 46 15.99 4.70 6.71
CA ARG A 46 16.13 5.35 5.42
C ARG A 46 14.94 4.92 4.57
N PRO A 47 14.33 5.83 3.79
CA PRO A 47 13.40 5.41 2.75
C PRO A 47 14.10 4.30 1.98
N HIS A 48 13.55 3.07 2.05
CA HIS A 48 14.12 1.92 1.35
C HIS A 48 14.42 2.39 -0.06
N GLY A 49 15.72 2.38 -0.36
CA GLY A 49 16.32 3.14 -1.44
C GLY A 49 15.41 3.15 -2.64
N ALA A 50 15.14 4.36 -3.11
CA ALA A 50 14.72 4.58 -4.47
C ALA A 50 15.59 3.69 -5.36
N SER A 51 14.99 2.61 -5.85
CA SER A 51 15.25 2.23 -7.22
C SER A 51 14.78 3.44 -8.01
N ASP A 52 15.69 4.39 -8.27
CA ASP A 52 15.48 5.53 -9.17
C ASP A 52 15.04 5.07 -10.56
N ALA A 53 15.23 3.78 -10.86
CA ALA A 53 14.58 3.12 -11.97
C ALA A 53 13.07 3.01 -11.72
N ASN A 54 12.31 3.89 -12.38
CA ASN A 54 10.90 3.70 -12.70
C ASN A 54 10.72 2.25 -13.19
N PRO A 55 10.07 1.36 -12.42
CA PRO A 55 9.86 0.01 -12.89
C PRO A 55 8.98 0.10 -14.14
N ASN A 56 9.35 -0.60 -15.22
CA ASN A 56 8.54 -0.65 -16.43
C ASN A 56 7.21 -1.37 -16.14
N VAL A 57 6.25 -0.63 -15.57
CA VAL A 57 4.92 -1.09 -15.21
C VAL A 57 3.88 -0.36 -16.05
N PRO A 58 2.76 -1.03 -16.35
CA PRO A 58 1.64 -0.35 -16.99
C PRO A 58 1.05 0.69 -16.01
N ALA A 59 1.32 1.98 -16.27
CA ALA A 59 1.14 3.06 -15.30
C ALA A 59 -0.32 3.22 -14.83
N ALA A 60 -1.29 3.06 -15.72
CA ALA A 60 -2.72 3.18 -15.41
C ALA A 60 -3.19 2.07 -14.45
N GLU A 61 -2.88 0.82 -14.79
CA GLU A 61 -3.20 -0.36 -14.00
C GLU A 61 -2.47 -0.37 -12.66
N TYR A 62 -1.20 0.05 -12.68
CA TYR A 62 -0.42 0.23 -11.47
C TYR A 62 -1.03 1.28 -10.55
N ALA A 63 -1.47 2.44 -11.07
CA ALA A 63 -2.12 3.48 -10.27
C ALA A 63 -3.35 2.94 -9.53
N TYR A 64 -4.23 2.23 -10.24
CA TYR A 64 -5.39 1.57 -9.63
C TYR A 64 -4.98 0.54 -8.57
N LEU A 65 -4.06 -0.35 -8.91
CA LEU A 65 -3.60 -1.41 -8.01
C LEU A 65 -2.90 -0.86 -6.78
N LEU A 66 -2.19 0.26 -6.89
CA LEU A 66 -1.58 0.96 -5.77
C LEU A 66 -2.64 1.48 -4.79
N GLY A 67 -3.74 2.05 -5.29
CA GLY A 67 -4.88 2.42 -4.45
C GLY A 67 -5.46 1.22 -3.69
N MET A 68 -5.72 0.12 -4.40
CA MET A 68 -6.21 -1.11 -3.78
C MET A 68 -5.22 -1.69 -2.76
N TYR A 69 -3.93 -1.63 -3.06
CA TYR A 69 -2.88 -2.10 -2.16
C TYR A 69 -2.82 -1.28 -0.88
N LEU A 70 -2.90 0.05 -0.98
CA LEU A 70 -2.85 0.93 0.19
C LEU A 70 -4.04 0.71 1.13
N GLY A 71 -5.24 0.45 0.59
CA GLY A 71 -6.39 0.09 1.42
C GLY A 71 -6.32 -1.34 1.93
N ASP A 72 -6.61 -2.31 1.07
CA ASP A 72 -6.85 -3.71 1.46
C ASP A 72 -5.69 -4.67 1.14
N GLY A 73 -4.60 -4.17 0.58
CA GLY A 73 -3.46 -5.00 0.20
C GLY A 73 -2.59 -5.46 1.37
N VAL A 74 -2.16 -6.71 1.34
CA VAL A 74 -1.12 -7.27 2.21
C VAL A 74 -0.10 -8.01 1.37
N ILE A 75 1.17 -7.66 1.54
CA ILE A 75 2.30 -8.43 1.01
C ILE A 75 2.90 -9.25 2.15
N SER A 76 3.04 -10.55 1.91
CA SER A 76 3.64 -11.49 2.85
C SER A 76 4.70 -12.34 2.17
N HIS A 77 5.79 -12.64 2.89
CA HIS A 77 6.82 -13.56 2.41
C HIS A 77 6.32 -15.01 2.55
N ALA A 78 5.91 -15.60 1.44
CA ALA A 78 5.36 -16.95 1.39
C ALA A 78 6.47 -18.00 1.47
N ARG A 79 6.46 -18.77 2.57
CA ARG A 79 7.33 -19.93 2.81
C ARG A 79 8.83 -19.67 2.59
N GLY A 80 9.30 -18.43 2.79
CA GLY A 80 10.71 -18.10 2.66
C GLY A 80 11.25 -18.04 1.22
N ARG A 81 10.40 -18.19 0.20
CA ARG A 81 10.83 -18.37 -1.21
C ARG A 81 10.35 -17.26 -2.13
N CYS A 82 9.15 -16.76 -1.90
CA CYS A 82 8.58 -15.71 -2.74
C CYS A 82 7.63 -14.79 -2.00
N TYR A 83 7.35 -13.62 -2.54
CA TYR A 83 6.34 -12.72 -1.98
C TYR A 83 4.97 -12.99 -2.60
N ARG A 84 3.93 -12.82 -1.79
CA ARG A 84 2.53 -12.91 -2.19
C ARG A 84 1.83 -11.60 -1.86
N LEU A 85 1.31 -10.92 -2.86
CA LEU A 85 0.34 -9.85 -2.69
C LEU A 85 -1.06 -10.47 -2.59
N ARG A 86 -1.82 -10.05 -1.59
CA ARG A 86 -3.23 -10.40 -1.39
C ARG A 86 -4.04 -9.12 -1.24
N ILE A 87 -5.18 -9.05 -1.91
CA ILE A 87 -6.19 -8.00 -1.76
C ILE A 87 -7.50 -8.72 -1.47
N THR A 88 -8.18 -8.35 -0.39
CA THR A 88 -9.48 -8.93 -0.03
C THR A 88 -10.56 -7.89 -0.25
N THR A 89 -11.61 -8.24 -0.99
CA THR A 89 -12.77 -7.37 -1.25
C THR A 89 -14.07 -8.13 -0.99
N ASP A 90 -15.17 -7.42 -0.80
CA ASP A 90 -16.49 -8.04 -0.67
C ASP A 90 -16.89 -8.78 -1.96
N ALA A 91 -17.44 -9.98 -1.81
CA ALA A 91 -17.89 -10.83 -2.91
C ALA A 91 -19.06 -10.22 -3.70
N SER A 92 -19.73 -9.22 -3.13
CA SER A 92 -20.85 -8.50 -3.72
C SER A 92 -20.42 -7.53 -4.82
N TYR A 93 -19.12 -7.27 -5.00
CA TYR A 93 -18.60 -6.33 -5.98
C TYR A 93 -17.79 -7.02 -7.11
N PRO A 94 -18.43 -7.79 -8.01
CA PRO A 94 -17.74 -8.54 -9.07
C PRO A 94 -16.96 -7.64 -10.02
N GLY A 95 -17.42 -6.40 -10.26
CA GLY A 95 -16.70 -5.43 -11.10
C GLY A 95 -15.36 -5.02 -10.49
N VAL A 96 -15.34 -4.76 -9.18
CA VAL A 96 -14.11 -4.46 -8.43
C VAL A 96 -13.15 -5.66 -8.45
N ILE A 97 -13.69 -6.87 -8.30
CA ILE A 97 -12.88 -8.10 -8.35
C ILE A 97 -12.20 -8.28 -9.71
N ALA A 98 -12.95 -8.10 -10.81
CA ALA A 98 -12.45 -8.24 -12.16
C ALA A 98 -11.39 -7.18 -12.50
N GLU A 99 -11.65 -5.92 -12.15
CA GLU A 99 -10.73 -4.81 -12.39
C GLU A 99 -9.44 -4.97 -11.58
N CYS A 100 -9.52 -5.32 -10.29
CA CYS A 100 -8.35 -5.59 -9.48
C CYS A 100 -7.55 -6.81 -9.97
N SER A 101 -8.22 -7.85 -10.48
CA SER A 101 -7.54 -9.00 -11.07
C SER A 101 -6.81 -8.62 -12.36
N THR A 102 -7.44 -7.81 -13.20
CA THR A 102 -6.87 -7.30 -14.46
C THR A 102 -5.65 -6.42 -14.19
N ALA A 103 -5.78 -5.47 -13.27
CA ALA A 103 -4.68 -4.58 -12.88
C ALA A 103 -3.50 -5.36 -12.28
N MET A 104 -3.78 -6.34 -11.40
CA MET A 104 -2.75 -7.22 -10.86
C MET A 104 -2.07 -8.04 -11.95
N GLN A 105 -2.82 -8.58 -12.91
CA GLN A 105 -2.26 -9.38 -14.00
C GLN A 105 -1.39 -8.53 -14.93
N ALA A 106 -1.79 -7.29 -15.21
CA ALA A 106 -1.00 -6.37 -16.04
C ALA A 106 0.34 -5.99 -15.36
N VAL A 107 0.34 -5.78 -14.05
CA VAL A 107 1.55 -5.43 -13.28
C VAL A 107 2.52 -6.61 -13.14
N VAL A 108 2.03 -7.85 -13.11
CA VAL A 108 2.87 -9.06 -13.11
C VAL A 108 2.46 -10.03 -14.23
N PRO A 109 2.74 -9.70 -15.50
CA PRO A 109 2.17 -10.40 -16.66
C PRO A 109 2.58 -11.86 -16.78
N HIS A 110 3.70 -12.24 -16.19
CA HIS A 110 4.22 -13.61 -16.20
C HIS A 110 3.80 -14.45 -14.98
N ASN A 111 3.04 -13.86 -14.05
CA ASN A 111 2.62 -14.52 -12.82
C ASN A 111 1.11 -14.79 -12.86
N ARG A 112 0.70 -15.94 -12.33
CA ARG A 112 -0.72 -16.31 -12.26
C ARG A 112 -1.43 -15.50 -11.18
N VAL A 113 -2.43 -14.72 -11.57
CA VAL A 113 -3.41 -14.15 -10.64
C VAL A 113 -4.45 -15.22 -10.28
N SER A 114 -4.74 -15.34 -8.98
CA SER A 114 -5.73 -16.26 -8.42
C SER A 114 -6.82 -15.48 -7.71
N VAL A 115 -8.07 -15.83 -7.99
CA VAL A 115 -9.26 -15.31 -7.31
C VAL A 115 -9.91 -16.45 -6.52
N ARG A 116 -10.09 -16.29 -5.21
CA ARG A 116 -10.66 -17.32 -4.35
C ARG A 116 -11.70 -16.71 -3.41
N ARG A 117 -12.89 -17.32 -3.32
CA ARG A 117 -13.84 -17.01 -2.25
C ARG A 117 -13.28 -17.50 -0.91
N ARG A 118 -13.44 -16.71 0.13
CA ARG A 118 -13.10 -17.11 1.51
C ARG A 118 -14.27 -17.92 2.08
N THR A 119 -13.99 -19.12 2.57
CA THR A 119 -15.00 -20.01 3.13
C THR A 119 -15.66 -19.36 4.35
N GLY A 120 -16.99 -19.33 4.37
CA GLY A 120 -17.77 -18.76 5.49
C GLY A 120 -17.85 -17.23 5.54
N GLU A 121 -17.27 -16.52 4.56
CA GLU A 121 -17.27 -15.06 4.52
C GLU A 121 -17.82 -14.55 3.18
N ARG A 122 -18.45 -13.37 3.16
CA ARG A 122 -18.81 -12.65 1.92
C ARG A 122 -17.59 -11.92 1.34
N ALA A 123 -16.44 -12.60 1.28
CA ALA A 123 -15.18 -12.01 0.88
C ALA A 123 -14.49 -12.84 -0.22
N VAL A 124 -13.81 -12.15 -1.12
CA VAL A 124 -12.99 -12.70 -2.19
C VAL A 124 -11.56 -12.21 -2.02
N GLU A 125 -10.61 -13.14 -2.01
CA GLU A 125 -9.19 -12.87 -2.02
C GLU A 125 -8.66 -12.96 -3.45
N ILE A 126 -8.03 -11.88 -3.91
CA ILE A 126 -7.29 -11.78 -5.17
C ILE A 126 -5.81 -11.78 -4.83
N SER A 127 -5.03 -12.63 -5.47
CA SER A 127 -3.61 -12.75 -5.12
C SER A 127 -2.73 -13.22 -6.25
N ALA A 128 -1.46 -12.85 -6.18
CA ALA A 128 -0.42 -13.35 -7.07
C ALA A 128 0.91 -13.44 -6.32
N TYR A 129 1.73 -14.40 -6.73
CA TYR A 129 3.09 -14.58 -6.22
C TYR A 129 4.07 -13.90 -7.17
N SER A 130 4.98 -13.09 -6.65
CA SER A 130 6.08 -12.48 -7.43
C SER A 130 7.13 -11.90 -6.48
N ASN A 131 8.41 -12.06 -6.81
CA ASN A 131 9.50 -11.41 -6.07
C ASN A 131 9.62 -9.91 -6.39
N ALA A 132 8.88 -9.42 -7.38
CA ALA A 132 8.83 -7.99 -7.68
C ALA A 132 8.02 -7.19 -6.65
N TRP A 133 7.15 -7.82 -5.86
CA TRP A 133 6.20 -7.09 -5.00
C TRP A 133 6.83 -6.08 -4.03
N PRO A 134 7.93 -6.39 -3.30
CA PRO A 134 8.55 -5.40 -2.43
C PRO A 134 9.11 -4.20 -3.19
N ARG A 135 9.64 -4.39 -4.41
CA ARG A 135 10.13 -3.31 -5.27
C ARG A 135 8.98 -2.46 -5.83
N LEU A 136 7.90 -3.12 -6.21
CA LEU A 136 6.71 -2.48 -6.77
C LEU A 136 5.86 -1.77 -5.72
N PHE A 137 5.91 -2.20 -4.45
CA PHE A 137 5.20 -1.60 -3.34
C PHE A 137 6.17 -1.41 -2.17
N PRO A 138 7.05 -0.40 -2.24
CA PRO A 138 8.11 -0.18 -1.24
C PRO A 138 7.56 0.20 0.15
N GLN A 139 6.25 0.42 0.27
CA GLN A 139 5.53 0.56 1.54
C GLN A 139 5.40 -0.78 2.31
N HIS A 140 5.81 -1.89 1.72
CA HIS A 140 5.93 -3.17 2.42
C HIS A 140 7.00 -3.08 3.51
N GLY A 141 6.73 -3.76 4.63
CA GLY A 141 7.57 -3.71 5.83
C GLY A 141 6.90 -4.46 6.99
N PRO A 142 7.62 -4.77 8.08
CA PRO A 142 7.10 -5.49 9.23
C PRO A 142 6.02 -4.70 9.98
N GLY A 143 5.20 -5.41 10.78
CA GLY A 143 4.15 -4.80 11.59
C GLY A 143 2.88 -4.45 10.83
N LYS A 144 1.95 -3.73 11.50
CA LYS A 144 0.66 -3.37 10.90
C LYS A 144 0.82 -2.22 9.91
N LYS A 145 0.01 -2.22 8.84
CA LYS A 145 0.09 -1.18 7.79
C LYS A 145 0.05 0.25 8.31
N HIS A 146 -0.87 0.53 9.22
CA HIS A 146 -1.12 1.87 9.74
C HIS A 146 -0.14 2.32 10.83
N GLU A 147 0.72 1.42 11.32
CA GLU A 147 1.79 1.75 12.28
C GLU A 147 3.10 2.08 11.55
N ARG A 148 3.17 1.83 10.24
CA ARG A 148 4.32 2.14 9.39
C ARG A 148 4.18 3.52 8.79
N ARG A 149 5.31 4.18 8.54
CA ARG A 149 5.37 5.35 7.66
C ARG A 149 5.11 4.92 6.22
N ILE A 150 4.16 5.56 5.56
CA ILE A 150 3.75 5.27 4.18
C ILE A 150 4.05 6.49 3.31
N VAL A 151 5.12 6.41 2.53
CA VAL A 151 5.48 7.46 1.56
C VAL A 151 5.53 6.83 0.18
N LEU A 152 4.99 7.53 -0.82
CA LEU A 152 5.13 7.12 -2.21
C LEU A 152 6.54 7.45 -2.71
N ALA A 153 7.17 6.52 -3.40
CA ALA A 153 8.41 6.79 -4.12
C ALA A 153 8.16 7.82 -5.23
N GLU A 154 9.21 8.52 -5.68
CA GLU A 154 9.06 9.59 -6.67
C GLU A 154 8.40 9.14 -7.98
N TRP A 155 8.74 7.93 -8.45
CA TRP A 155 8.11 7.33 -9.63
C TRP A 155 6.64 6.94 -9.37
N GLN A 156 6.27 6.54 -8.14
CA GLN A 156 4.87 6.29 -7.77
C GLN A 156 4.08 7.61 -7.76
N GLU A 157 4.65 8.67 -7.20
CA GLU A 157 4.07 10.02 -7.23
C GLU A 157 3.87 10.51 -8.67
N ALA A 158 4.83 10.26 -9.57
CA ALA A 158 4.69 10.59 -10.99
C ALA A 158 3.52 9.83 -11.65
N ILE A 159 3.39 8.53 -11.41
CA ILE A 159 2.27 7.72 -11.92
C ILE A 159 0.94 8.21 -11.33
N VAL A 160 0.88 8.51 -10.03
CA VAL A 160 -0.35 9.01 -9.38
C VAL A 160 -0.74 10.37 -9.94
N ARG A 161 0.22 11.27 -10.19
CA ARG A 161 -0.05 12.56 -10.86
C ARG A 161 -0.56 12.40 -12.29
N GLN A 162 -0.08 11.40 -13.01
CA GLN A 162 -0.55 11.11 -14.38
C GLN A 162 -1.94 10.44 -14.39
N HIS A 163 -2.22 9.59 -13.40
CA HIS A 163 -3.45 8.79 -13.32
C HIS A 163 -4.21 8.97 -11.99
N PRO A 164 -4.51 10.20 -11.54
CA PRO A 164 -5.07 10.46 -10.21
C PRO A 164 -6.46 9.85 -10.04
N ARG A 165 -7.25 9.82 -11.12
CA ARG A 165 -8.59 9.21 -11.13
C ARG A 165 -8.54 7.70 -10.85
N LEU A 166 -7.62 6.98 -11.48
CA LEU A 166 -7.48 5.53 -11.29
C LEU A 166 -6.95 5.20 -9.89
N PHE A 167 -5.99 5.98 -9.40
CA PHE A 167 -5.49 5.84 -8.03
C PHE A 167 -6.59 6.08 -6.98
N LEU A 168 -7.33 7.18 -7.09
CA LEU A 168 -8.47 7.46 -6.20
C LEU A 168 -9.56 6.39 -6.30
N ARG A 169 -9.84 5.90 -7.51
CA ARG A 169 -10.78 4.79 -7.73
C ARG A 169 -10.36 3.55 -6.94
N GLY A 170 -9.09 3.15 -7.00
CA GLY A 170 -8.56 2.03 -6.22
C GLY A 170 -8.72 2.23 -4.70
N LEU A 171 -8.37 3.42 -4.19
CA LEU A 171 -8.55 3.74 -2.76
C LEU A 171 -10.02 3.72 -2.33
N LEU A 172 -10.92 4.26 -3.16
CA LEU A 172 -12.35 4.30 -2.87
C LEU A 172 -13.02 2.93 -3.03
N HIS A 173 -12.51 2.07 -3.91
CA HIS A 173 -12.95 0.68 -4.00
C HIS A 173 -12.61 -0.07 -2.71
N ALA A 174 -11.40 0.09 -2.19
CA ALA A 174 -10.97 -0.52 -0.93
C ALA A 174 -11.70 0.08 0.30
N ASP A 175 -11.43 1.35 0.63
CA ASP A 175 -11.82 1.98 1.90
C ASP A 175 -12.90 3.08 1.75
N GLY A 176 -13.44 3.25 0.54
CA GLY A 176 -14.47 4.25 0.25
C GLY A 176 -15.89 3.76 0.54
N CYS A 177 -16.78 4.67 0.93
CA CYS A 177 -18.20 4.40 1.10
C CYS A 177 -19.02 5.54 0.47
N ARG A 178 -19.94 5.21 -0.43
CA ARG A 178 -20.88 6.15 -1.04
C ARG A 178 -22.25 5.95 -0.42
N VAL A 179 -22.82 6.98 0.19
CA VAL A 179 -24.10 6.89 0.89
C VAL A 179 -25.05 8.01 0.49
N LEU A 180 -26.34 7.76 0.62
CA LEU A 180 -27.38 8.77 0.56
C LEU A 180 -27.67 9.25 1.99
N ASN A 181 -27.19 10.45 2.32
CA ASN A 181 -27.49 11.08 3.61
C ASN A 181 -28.83 11.81 3.53
N ARG A 182 -29.60 11.77 4.62
CA ARG A 182 -30.84 12.56 4.76
C ARG A 182 -30.71 13.50 5.94
N VAL A 183 -30.86 14.80 5.70
CA VAL A 183 -30.78 15.86 6.74
C VAL A 183 -31.94 16.81 6.51
N ASN A 184 -32.75 17.06 7.55
CA ASN A 184 -33.93 17.94 7.50
C ASN A 184 -34.86 17.65 6.30
N GLY A 185 -35.13 16.37 6.05
CA GLY A 185 -35.97 15.91 4.94
C GLY A 185 -35.32 15.96 3.55
N LYS A 186 -34.13 16.56 3.39
CA LYS A 186 -33.40 16.62 2.12
C LYS A 186 -32.37 15.50 2.03
N SER A 187 -32.35 14.81 0.89
CA SER A 187 -31.37 13.76 0.61
C SER A 187 -30.20 14.33 -0.21
N TYR A 188 -28.96 13.97 0.14
CA TYR A 188 -27.77 14.29 -0.65
C TYR A 188 -26.77 13.13 -0.60
N THR A 189 -26.10 12.89 -1.72
CA THR A 189 -25.06 11.87 -1.80
C THR A 189 -23.76 12.38 -1.17
N ARG A 190 -23.04 11.49 -0.49
CA ARG A 190 -21.72 11.77 0.08
C ARG A 190 -20.81 10.57 -0.09
N TYR A 191 -19.53 10.87 -0.33
CA TYR A 191 -18.45 9.91 -0.17
C TYR A 191 -17.79 10.05 1.20
N PHE A 192 -17.46 8.93 1.80
CA PHE A 192 -16.56 8.81 2.95
C PHE A 192 -15.35 7.97 2.54
N PHE A 193 -14.19 8.34 3.06
CA PHE A 193 -12.96 7.54 3.00
C PHE A 193 -12.46 7.37 4.43
N THR A 194 -12.45 6.13 4.92
CA THR A 194 -12.05 5.83 6.31
C THR A 194 -10.79 5.00 6.30
N GLN A 195 -9.71 5.55 6.84
CA GLN A 195 -8.42 4.86 6.90
C GLN A 195 -7.74 5.23 8.22
N VAL A 196 -7.05 4.29 8.86
CA VAL A 196 -6.33 4.48 10.12
C VAL A 196 -4.98 5.18 9.92
N SER A 197 -4.28 4.89 8.81
CA SER A 197 -3.02 5.57 8.47
C SER A 197 -3.25 7.04 8.10
N GLN A 198 -2.58 7.97 8.80
CA GLN A 198 -2.60 9.40 8.45
C GLN A 198 -1.97 9.63 7.08
N ASP A 199 -0.84 9.00 6.82
CA ASP A 199 -0.13 9.12 5.56
C ASP A 199 -1.01 8.75 4.34
N ILE A 200 -1.78 7.64 4.42
CA ILE A 200 -2.69 7.24 3.34
C ILE A 200 -3.84 8.26 3.19
N ARG A 201 -4.36 8.82 4.29
CA ARG A 201 -5.36 9.90 4.22
C ARG A 201 -4.79 11.15 3.57
N ASP A 202 -3.54 11.50 3.86
CA ASP A 202 -2.89 12.68 3.27
C ASP A 202 -2.63 12.47 1.78
N ILE A 203 -2.17 11.28 1.38
CA ILE A 203 -2.03 10.89 -0.03
C ILE A 203 -3.39 10.99 -0.75
N PHE A 204 -4.46 10.48 -0.14
CA PHE A 204 -5.83 10.60 -0.68
C PHE A 204 -6.23 12.08 -0.86
N CYS A 205 -6.07 12.91 0.18
CA CYS A 205 -6.45 14.33 0.14
C CYS A 205 -5.65 15.10 -0.92
N ARG A 206 -4.32 14.93 -0.97
CA ARG A 206 -3.46 15.56 -1.99
C ARG A 206 -3.87 15.16 -3.40
N THR A 207 -4.25 13.90 -3.62
CA THR A 207 -4.69 13.45 -4.95
C THR A 207 -6.08 13.99 -5.29
N CYS A 208 -6.98 14.13 -4.31
CA CYS A 208 -8.25 14.83 -4.50
C CYS A 208 -8.04 16.32 -4.87
N ASP A 209 -7.10 17.00 -4.21
CA ASP A 209 -6.79 18.40 -4.48
C ASP A 209 -6.28 18.63 -5.91
N GLN A 210 -5.51 17.69 -6.48
CA GLN A 210 -5.10 17.72 -7.89
C GLN A 210 -6.29 17.75 -8.87
N LEU A 211 -7.45 17.22 -8.46
CA LEU A 211 -8.68 17.22 -9.24
C LEU A 211 -9.66 18.34 -8.84
N GLY A 212 -9.26 19.25 -7.95
CA GLY A 212 -10.15 20.27 -7.38
C GLY A 212 -11.24 19.73 -6.44
N ILE A 213 -11.07 18.49 -5.96
CA ILE A 213 -12.00 17.82 -5.06
C ILE A 213 -11.63 18.19 -3.62
N VAL A 214 -12.16 19.30 -3.12
CA VAL A 214 -11.94 19.65 -1.72
C VAL A 214 -12.64 18.64 -0.81
N THR A 215 -11.86 18.06 0.09
CA THR A 215 -12.30 17.09 1.08
C THR A 215 -12.53 17.76 2.44
N THR A 216 -13.24 17.09 3.34
CA THR A 216 -13.51 17.59 4.69
C THR A 216 -13.23 16.50 5.72
N SER A 217 -12.32 16.78 6.65
CA SER A 217 -12.08 15.91 7.80
C SER A 217 -13.33 15.85 8.70
N ARG A 218 -13.75 14.63 9.04
CA ARG A 218 -14.89 14.39 9.95
C ARG A 218 -14.47 13.79 11.27
N SER A 219 -13.34 13.10 11.30
CA SER A 219 -12.75 12.52 12.49
C SER A 219 -11.26 12.33 12.24
N ARG A 220 -10.54 11.84 13.25
CA ARG A 220 -9.13 11.45 13.10
C ARG A 220 -8.88 10.39 12.02
N LYS A 221 -9.91 9.67 11.54
CA LYS A 221 -9.76 8.56 10.58
C LYS A 221 -10.59 8.70 9.31
N THR A 222 -11.51 9.67 9.27
CA THR A 222 -12.52 9.74 8.21
C THR A 222 -12.50 11.10 7.53
N VAL A 223 -12.39 11.06 6.22
CA VAL A 223 -12.52 12.19 5.31
C VAL A 223 -13.82 12.03 4.51
N SER A 224 -14.45 13.15 4.15
CA SER A 224 -15.70 13.14 3.38
C SER A 224 -15.72 14.13 2.23
N VAL A 225 -16.50 13.81 1.20
CA VAL A 225 -16.80 14.69 0.05
C VAL A 225 -18.31 14.75 -0.12
N ALA A 226 -18.89 15.93 0.03
CA ALA A 226 -20.34 16.12 0.10
C ALA A 226 -20.91 17.10 -0.94
N ARG A 227 -20.08 17.93 -1.57
CA ARG A 227 -20.54 18.89 -2.57
C ARG A 227 -20.98 18.14 -3.82
N ALA A 228 -22.22 18.34 -4.25
CA ALA A 228 -22.84 17.58 -5.36
C ALA A 228 -21.96 17.52 -6.61
N SER A 229 -21.38 18.64 -7.04
CA SER A 229 -20.50 18.68 -8.23
C SER A 229 -19.23 17.81 -8.07
N ARG A 230 -18.68 17.71 -6.86
CA ARG A 230 -17.50 16.89 -6.56
C ARG A 230 -17.86 15.41 -6.44
N VAL A 231 -19.02 15.12 -5.86
CA VAL A 231 -19.56 13.76 -5.83
C VAL A 231 -19.81 13.25 -7.25
N ALA A 232 -20.42 14.07 -8.11
CA ALA A 232 -20.62 13.73 -9.52
C ALA A 232 -19.30 13.53 -10.27
N LEU A 233 -18.28 14.34 -9.97
CA LEU A 233 -16.94 14.14 -10.52
C LEU A 233 -16.34 12.80 -10.08
N ILE A 234 -16.45 12.41 -8.81
CA ILE A 234 -16.01 11.09 -8.32
C ILE A 234 -16.81 9.98 -9.01
N ASP A 235 -18.14 10.09 -9.07
CA ASP A 235 -19.03 9.13 -9.72
C ASP A 235 -18.61 8.87 -11.18
N SER A 236 -18.16 9.92 -11.91
CA SER A 236 -17.76 9.81 -13.31
C SER A 236 -16.58 8.87 -13.58
N PHE A 237 -15.72 8.61 -12.59
CA PHE A 237 -14.56 7.74 -12.74
C PHE A 237 -14.49 6.59 -11.74
N VAL A 238 -15.26 6.61 -10.65
CA VAL A 238 -15.41 5.45 -9.74
C VAL A 238 -16.55 4.55 -10.20
N GLY A 239 -17.58 5.11 -10.82
CA GLY A 239 -18.81 4.36 -11.10
C GLY A 239 -19.54 3.94 -9.82
N ALA A 240 -20.66 3.24 -9.99
CA ALA A 240 -21.31 2.61 -8.86
C ALA A 240 -20.43 1.47 -8.32
N LYS A 241 -20.30 1.35 -7.00
CA LYS A 241 -19.85 0.10 -6.37
C LYS A 241 -20.91 -0.97 -6.66
N ALA A 242 -20.76 -1.64 -7.79
CA ALA A 242 -21.62 -2.72 -8.27
C ALA A 242 -21.04 -4.07 -7.90
#